data_AF-A0A286UY40-F1
#
_entry.id   AF-A0A286UY40-F1
#
_cell.length_a   1.000
_cell.length_b   1.000
_cell.length_c   1.000
_cell.angle_alpha   90.00
_cell.angle_beta   90.00
_cell.angle_gamma   90.00
#
_symmetry.space_group_name_H-M   'P 1'
#
loop_
_entity.id
_entity.type
_entity.pdbx_description
1 polymer ?
#
loop_
_entity_poly.entity_id
_entity_poly.type
_entity_poly.pdbx_seq_one_letter_code
_entity_poly.pdbx_strand_id
1 'polypeptide(L)' 'PKKPNSALRKVAKVRLTSGFEVISYIGGEGHNLQEHSIVLVRGGRVK' A
#
# COMPACT_ATOMS: atom_id res chain seq x y z
N PRO A 1 12.15 -3.32 -3.59
CA PRO A 1 12.86 -3.30 -2.29
C PRO A 1 14.32 -2.92 -2.49
N LYS A 2 14.95 -2.26 -1.51
CA LYS A 2 16.38 -1.94 -1.62
C LYS A 2 17.19 -3.22 -1.42
N LYS A 3 18.22 -3.44 -2.25
CA LYS A 3 19.27 -4.44 -2.02
C LYS A 3 19.75 -4.28 -0.57
N PRO A 4 19.79 -5.32 0.29
CA PRO A 4 19.96 -6.77 0.03
C PRO A 4 18.66 -7.58 -0.17
N ASN A 5 17.48 -6.95 -0.06
CA ASN A 5 16.23 -7.69 -0.02
C ASN A 5 15.60 -7.83 -1.42
N SER A 6 15.19 -9.04 -1.78
CA SER A 6 14.37 -9.33 -2.96
C SER A 6 13.00 -9.88 -2.51
N ALA A 7 11.93 -9.19 -2.89
CA ALA A 7 10.55 -9.61 -2.64
C ALA A 7 9.58 -8.78 -3.49
N LEU A 8 8.48 -9.40 -3.93
CA LEU A 8 7.34 -8.69 -4.49
C LEU A 8 6.49 -8.13 -3.34
N ARG A 9 6.53 -6.82 -3.14
CA ARG A 9 5.72 -6.15 -2.12
C ARG A 9 4.36 -5.79 -2.73
N LYS A 10 3.30 -6.30 -2.13
CA LYS A 10 1.92 -5.91 -2.44
C LYS A 10 1.71 -4.46 -2.00
N VAL A 11 1.41 -3.59 -2.96
CA VAL A 11 1.20 -2.15 -2.75
C VAL A 11 -0.09 -1.73 -3.45
N ALA A 12 -0.77 -0.73 -2.89
CA ALA A 12 -1.95 -0.12 -3.49
C ALA A 12 -1.76 1.38 -3.64
N LYS A 13 -2.16 1.92 -4.80
CA LYS A 13 -2.31 3.36 -4.99
C LYS A 13 -3.66 3.77 -4.41
N VAL A 14 -3.66 4.68 -3.43
CA VAL A 14 -4.84 5.11 -2.69
C VAL A 14 -5.01 6.60 -2.86
N ARG A 15 -6.24 7.03 -3.17
CA ARG A 15 -6.61 8.44 -3.14
C ARG A 15 -7.17 8.78 -1.77
N LEU A 16 -6.51 9.69 -1.06
CA LEU A 16 -6.97 10.17 0.23
C LEU A 16 -8.15 11.12 0.05
N THR A 17 -8.94 11.31 1.11
CA THR A 17 -10.00 12.32 1.16
C THR A 17 -9.47 13.74 0.95
N SER A 18 -8.20 13.99 1.28
CA SER A 18 -7.49 15.24 1.02
C SER A 18 -7.10 15.46 -0.44
N GLY A 19 -7.44 14.54 -1.35
CA GLY A 19 -7.15 14.65 -2.79
C GLY A 19 -5.76 14.17 -3.20
N PHE A 20 -4.89 13.84 -2.24
CA PHE A 20 -3.56 13.31 -2.52
C PHE A 20 -3.62 11.83 -2.92
N GLU A 21 -2.85 11.47 -3.94
CA GLU A 21 -2.61 10.09 -4.33
C GLU A 21 -1.34 9.59 -3.65
N VAL A 22 -1.46 8.55 -2.83
CA VAL A 22 -0.35 7.99 -2.06
C VAL A 22 -0.23 6.49 -2.32
N ILE A 23 1.00 6.00 -2.41
CA ILE A 23 1.28 4.56 -2.49
C ILE A 23 1.36 4.01 -1.07
N SER A 24 0.47 3.08 -0.75
CA SER A 24 0.40 2.41 0.54
C SER A 24 0.85 0.96 0.44
N TYR A 25 1.49 0.47 1.49
CA TYR A 25 1.88 -0.93 1.60
C TYR A 25 0.72 -1.75 2.17
N ILE A 26 0.41 -2.87 1.53
CA ILE A 26 -0.57 -3.84 2.04
C ILE A 26 0.21 -4.86 2.88
N GLY A 27 0.02 -4.80 4.19
CA GLY A 27 0.60 -5.76 5.12
C GLY A 27 -0.07 -7.13 5.05
N GLY A 28 0.61 -8.16 5.54
CA GLY A 28 0.11 -9.53 5.58
C GLY A 28 0.31 -10.31 4.27
N GLU A 29 -0.29 -11.50 4.22
CA GLU A 29 -0.21 -12.43 3.11
C GLU A 29 -1.59 -12.57 2.46
N GLY A 30 -1.71 -12.12 1.19
CA GLY A 30 -3.00 -12.14 0.49
C GLY A 30 -3.83 -10.88 0.78
N HIS A 31 -4.54 -10.40 -0.23
CA HIS A 31 -5.56 -9.36 -0.10
C HIS A 31 -6.61 -9.56 -1.18
N ASN A 32 -7.86 -9.18 -0.88
CA ASN A 32 -8.97 -9.19 -1.84
C ASN A 32 -9.40 -7.76 -2.21
N LEU A 33 -8.45 -6.82 -2.22
CA LEU A 33 -8.72 -5.42 -2.57
C LEU A 33 -9.02 -5.32 -4.06
N GLN A 34 -10.06 -4.55 -4.38
CA GLN A 34 -10.45 -4.23 -5.74
C GLN A 34 -10.27 -2.73 -6.00
N GLU A 35 -10.35 -2.34 -7.27
CA GLU A 35 -10.40 -0.93 -7.64
C GLU A 35 -11.63 -0.25 -7.00
N HIS A 36 -11.48 1.03 -6.65
CA HIS A 36 -12.52 1.83 -5.97
C HIS A 36 -12.96 1.34 -4.58
N SER A 37 -12.25 0.38 -3.99
CA SER A 37 -12.49 -0.04 -2.60
C SER A 37 -12.11 1.07 -1.62
N ILE A 38 -12.92 1.23 -0.57
CA ILE A 38 -12.65 2.19 0.52
C ILE A 38 -11.74 1.52 1.55
N VAL A 39 -10.59 2.13 1.84
CA VAL A 39 -9.60 1.61 2.79
C VAL A 39 -9.18 2.68 3.78
N LEU A 40 -8.88 2.26 5.02
CA LEU A 40 -8.23 3.13 6.02
C LEU A 40 -6.73 2.89 6.00
N VAL A 41 -5.96 3.96 5.82
CA VAL A 41 -4.48 3.90 5.77
C VAL A 41 -3.90 4.47 7.06
N ARG A 42 -2.94 3.76 7.66
CA ARG A 42 -2.13 4.28 8.76
C ARG A 42 -0.77 4.77 8.27
N GLY A 43 -0.24 5.82 8.89
CA GLY A 43 1.12 6.29 8.64
C GLY A 43 2.16 5.26 9.10
N GLY A 44 3.25 5.14 8.35
CA GLY A 44 4.37 4.25 8.68
C GLY A 44 5.31 4.09 7.49
N ARG A 45 6.62 4.29 7.71
CA ARG A 45 7.62 4.12 6.64
C ARG A 45 8.03 2.66 6.52
N VAL A 46 7.93 2.10 5.32
CA VAL A 46 8.44 0.75 5.00
C VAL A 46 9.88 0.86 4.48
N LYS A 47 10.79 0.00 4.96
CA LYS A 47 12.20 -0.06 4.56
C LYS A 47 12.43 -1.05 3.42
#